data_AF-A0AA39NZF0-F1
#
_entry.id   AF-A0AA39NZF0-F1
#
_cell.length_a   1.000
_cell.length_b   1.000
_cell.length_c   1.000
_cell.angle_alpha   90.00
_cell.angle_beta   90.00
_cell.angle_gamma   90.00
#
_symmetry.space_group_name_H-M   'P 1'
#
loop_
_entity.id
_entity.type
_entity.pdbx_description
1 polymer ?
#
loop_
_entity_poly.entity_id
_entity_poly.type
_entity_poly.pdbx_seq_one_letter_code
_entity_poly.pdbx_strand_id
1 'polypeptide(L)'
;GTRVATINSILSWIAQCDGKVMWCNRLAETGKSLLMGTLHDLLTADFGGCSRLAAFIRYDCLEYLSASKLITTIAYSLGMFD
;
A
#
# COMPACT_ATOMS: atom_id res chain seq x y z
N GLY A 1 1.03 -14.90 17.36
CA GLY A 1 0.23 -14.95 16.14
C GLY A 1 -0.66 -13.73 15.99
N THR A 2 -0.09 -12.54 15.75
CA THR A 2 -0.83 -11.26 15.69
C THR A 2 -0.51 -10.48 14.41
N ARG A 3 0.71 -10.64 13.89
CA ARG A 3 1.17 -10.02 12.62
C ARG A 3 0.57 -10.70 11.40
N VAL A 4 0.58 -12.04 11.35
CA VAL A 4 -0.01 -12.82 10.25
C VAL A 4 -1.52 -12.56 10.12
N ALA A 5 -2.25 -12.51 11.25
CA ALA A 5 -3.66 -12.16 11.24
C ALA A 5 -3.92 -10.76 10.68
N THR A 6 -3.07 -9.78 11.03
CA THR A 6 -3.17 -8.41 10.49
C THR A 6 -2.89 -8.38 8.99
N ILE A 7 -1.87 -9.09 8.51
CA ILE A 7 -1.57 -9.20 7.08
C ILE A 7 -2.75 -9.82 6.32
N ASN A 8 -3.30 -10.93 6.83
CA ASN A 8 -4.44 -11.59 6.20
C ASN A 8 -5.69 -10.69 6.17
N SER A 9 -5.93 -9.88 7.20
CA SER A 9 -6.99 -8.87 7.19
C SER A 9 -6.78 -7.81 6.11
N ILE A 10 -5.56 -7.31 5.95
CA ILE A 10 -5.22 -6.33 4.91
C ILE A 10 -5.38 -6.95 3.52
N LEU A 11 -4.87 -8.16 3.29
CA LEU A 11 -5.00 -8.86 2.01
C LEU A 11 -6.46 -9.15 1.67
N SER A 12 -7.26 -9.61 2.64
CA SER A 12 -8.69 -9.83 2.45
C SER A 12 -9.43 -8.53 2.10
N TRP A 13 -9.04 -7.41 2.71
CA TRP A 13 -9.57 -6.10 2.37
C TRP A 13 -9.18 -5.66 0.94
N ILE A 14 -7.91 -5.83 0.54
CA ILE A 14 -7.45 -5.53 -0.83
C ILE A 14 -8.22 -6.38 -1.85
N ALA A 15 -8.40 -7.67 -1.58
CA ALA A 15 -9.10 -8.59 -2.47
C ALA A 15 -10.58 -8.21 -2.70
N GLN A 16 -11.22 -7.49 -1.77
CA GLN A 16 -12.60 -7.00 -1.96
C GLN A 16 -12.72 -5.95 -3.07
N CYS A 17 -11.66 -5.17 -3.34
CA CYS A 17 -11.60 -4.21 -4.44
C CYS A 17 -12.85 -3.29 -4.55
N ASP A 18 -13.40 -2.85 -3.41
CA ASP A 18 -14.68 -2.12 -3.34
C ASP A 18 -14.54 -0.59 -3.33
N GLY A 19 -13.32 -0.08 -3.55
CA GLY A 19 -13.02 1.36 -3.59
C GLY A 19 -13.02 2.04 -2.22
N LYS A 20 -13.11 1.30 -1.11
CA LYS A 20 -13.04 1.88 0.24
C LYS A 20 -11.61 2.26 0.61
N VAL A 21 -11.48 3.01 1.72
CA VAL A 21 -10.19 3.39 2.33
C VAL A 21 -10.07 2.73 3.70
N MET A 22 -8.94 2.09 3.98
CA MET A 22 -8.64 1.50 5.29
C MET A 22 -7.59 2.32 6.04
N TRP A 23 -7.90 2.68 7.28
CA TRP A 23 -7.00 3.40 8.18
C TRP A 23 -6.36 2.46 9.21
N CYS A 24 -5.02 2.37 9.21
CA CYS A 24 -4.26 1.54 10.14
C CYS A 24 -3.75 2.35 11.35
N ASN A 25 -4.61 2.60 12.35
CA ASN A 25 -4.19 3.23 13.60
C ASN A 25 -3.54 2.20 14.56
N ARG A 26 -2.20 2.14 14.58
CA ARG A 26 -1.41 1.47 15.63
C ARG A 26 -0.40 2.42 16.29
N LEU A 27 -0.05 2.15 17.55
CA LEU A 27 1.00 2.84 18.32
C LEU A 27 2.35 2.86 17.57
N ALA A 28 3.09 3.96 17.71
CA ALA A 28 4.26 4.33 16.93
C ALA A 28 5.44 3.32 16.90
N GLU A 29 5.46 2.30 17.78
CA GLU A 29 6.60 1.38 17.91
C GLU A 29 6.45 0.03 17.21
N THR A 30 5.37 -0.22 16.46
CA THR A 30 5.16 -1.53 15.82
C THR A 30 5.43 -1.51 14.33
N GLY A 31 6.71 -1.49 13.93
CA GLY A 31 7.23 -2.00 12.64
C GLY A 31 6.35 -1.81 11.38
N LYS A 32 5.62 -0.69 11.27
CA LYS A 32 4.61 -0.48 10.21
C LYS A 32 5.27 -0.47 8.83
N SER A 33 6.47 0.07 8.74
CA SER A 33 7.29 0.09 7.52
C SER A 33 7.72 -1.32 7.09
N LEU A 34 8.05 -2.20 8.04
CA LEU A 34 8.35 -3.61 7.76
C LEU A 34 7.10 -4.37 7.34
N LEU A 35 5.94 -4.09 7.97
CA LEU A 35 4.65 -4.65 7.58
C LEU A 35 4.29 -4.27 6.14
N MET A 36 4.48 -3.01 5.76
CA MET A 36 4.21 -2.55 4.40
C MET A 36 5.21 -3.07 3.37
N GLY A 37 6.47 -3.30 3.76
CA GLY A 37 7.44 -4.01 2.93
C GLY A 37 7.01 -5.46 2.66
N THR A 38 6.64 -6.21 3.71
CA THR A 38 6.12 -7.59 3.55
C THR A 38 4.83 -7.62 2.73
N LEU A 39 3.96 -6.61 2.89
CA LEU A 39 2.73 -6.50 2.10
C LEU A 39 3.06 -6.24 0.62
N HIS A 40 4.00 -5.36 0.32
CA HIS A 40 4.45 -5.10 -1.04
C HIS A 40 4.99 -6.36 -1.71
N ASP A 41 5.84 -7.12 -1.01
CA ASP A 41 6.42 -8.35 -1.56
C ASP A 41 5.34 -9.41 -1.83
N LEU A 42 4.38 -9.56 -0.91
CA LEU A 42 3.22 -10.44 -1.09
C LEU A 42 2.33 -10.01 -2.26
N LEU A 43 2.03 -8.72 -2.36
CA LEU A 43 1.20 -8.19 -3.44
C LEU A 43 1.91 -8.33 -4.79
N THR A 44 3.21 -8.07 -4.87
CA THR A 44 3.99 -8.22 -6.10
C THR A 44 4.05 -9.69 -6.54
N ALA A 45 4.15 -10.62 -5.58
CA ALA A 45 4.18 -12.05 -5.86
C ALA A 45 2.80 -12.62 -6.26
N ASP A 46 1.71 -12.25 -5.56
CA ASP A 46 0.36 -12.78 -5.82
C ASP A 46 -0.36 -12.04 -6.97
N PHE A 47 -0.20 -10.72 -7.08
CA PHE A 47 -0.91 -9.91 -8.09
C PHE A 47 -0.11 -9.74 -9.39
N GLY A 48 1.16 -10.14 -9.43
CA GLY A 48 1.93 -10.21 -10.68
C GLY A 48 1.30 -11.13 -11.75
N GLY A 49 0.38 -12.01 -11.34
CA GLY A 49 -0.43 -12.85 -12.25
C GLY A 49 -1.89 -12.44 -12.41
N CYS A 50 -2.39 -11.43 -11.68
CA CYS A 50 -3.77 -10.97 -11.82
C CYS A 50 -3.85 -9.92 -12.94
N SER A 51 -4.70 -10.16 -13.93
CA SER A 51 -4.96 -9.36 -15.14
C SER A 51 -5.59 -7.97 -14.90
N ARG A 52 -5.38 -7.37 -13.73
CA ARG A 52 -5.77 -6.00 -13.38
C ARG A 52 -4.51 -5.19 -13.16
N LEU A 53 -4.31 -4.14 -13.96
CA LEU A 53 -3.28 -3.11 -13.70
C LEU A 53 -3.48 -2.57 -12.28
N ALA A 54 -2.65 -3.01 -11.34
CA ALA A 54 -2.60 -2.49 -9.98
C ALA A 54 -1.28 -1.76 -9.82
N ALA A 55 -1.33 -0.45 -9.60
CA ALA A 55 -0.16 0.32 -9.23
C ALA A 55 -0.04 0.37 -7.71
N PHE A 56 1.09 -0.09 -7.17
CA PHE A 56 1.41 0.10 -5.77
C PHE A 56 2.26 1.36 -5.62
N ILE A 57 1.74 2.36 -4.90
CA ILE A 57 2.43 3.62 -4.64
C ILE A 57 2.59 3.76 -3.13
N ARG A 58 3.84 3.80 -2.66
CA ARG A 58 4.17 4.09 -1.26
C ARG A 58 4.48 5.56 -1.09
N TYR A 59 3.95 6.16 -0.02
CA TYR A 59 4.18 7.55 0.32
C TYR A 59 4.55 7.72 1.79
N ASP A 60 5.54 8.57 2.05
CA ASP A 60 5.92 9.01 3.39
C ASP A 60 5.67 10.52 3.54
N CYS A 61 4.89 10.89 4.56
CA CYS A 61 4.57 12.30 4.83
C CYS A 61 5.77 13.11 5.33
N LEU A 62 6.83 12.45 5.81
CA LEU A 62 8.07 13.12 6.21
C LEU A 62 8.92 13.53 5.00
N GLU A 63 8.85 12.78 3.90
CA GLU A 63 9.59 13.08 2.67
C GLU A 63 8.90 14.16 1.82
N TYR A 64 7.57 14.28 1.96
CA TYR A 64 6.75 15.17 1.15
C TYR A 64 5.84 16.02 2.05
N LEU A 65 6.37 17.14 2.50
CA LEU A 65 5.66 18.06 3.40
C LEU A 65 4.56 18.88 2.70
N SER A 66 4.44 18.81 1.37
CA SER A 66 3.45 19.54 0.58
C SER A 66 2.50 18.60 -0.15
N ALA A 67 1.20 18.79 0.06
CA ALA A 67 0.15 18.08 -0.67
C ALA A 67 0.25 18.26 -2.20
N SER A 68 0.72 19.43 -2.65
CA SER A 68 0.93 19.67 -4.10
C SER A 68 2.01 18.76 -4.67
N LYS A 69 3.10 18.51 -3.92
CA LYS A 69 4.16 17.58 -4.36
C LYS A 69 3.66 16.14 -4.36
N LEU A 70 2.88 15.75 -3.35
CA LEU A 70 2.26 14.42 -3.29
C LEU A 70 1.39 14.13 -4.52
N ILE A 71 0.47 15.05 -4.87
CA ILE A 71 -0.43 14.87 -6.02
C ILE A 71 0.37 14.73 -7.32
N THR A 72 1.38 15.60 -7.52
CA THR A 72 2.25 15.52 -8.70
C THR A 72 3.02 14.20 -8.74
N THR A 73 3.55 13.72 -7.62
CA THR A 73 4.26 12.43 -7.54
C THR A 73 3.32 11.27 -7.87
N ILE A 74 2.09 11.24 -7.35
CA ILE A 74 1.10 10.21 -7.70
C ILE A 74 0.82 10.22 -9.21
N ALA A 75 0.53 11.40 -9.77
CA ALA A 75 0.22 11.53 -11.19
C ALA A 75 1.39 11.10 -12.08
N TYR A 76 2.62 11.49 -11.72
CA TYR A 76 3.84 11.06 -12.41
C TYR A 76 4.03 9.54 -12.34
N SER A 77 3.92 8.95 -11.15
CA SER A 77 4.07 7.49 -10.99
C SER A 77 3.04 6.73 -11.80
N LEU A 78 1.78 7.17 -11.84
CA LEU A 78 0.73 6.53 -12.65
C LEU A 78 1.02 6.63 -14.15
N GLY A 79 1.56 7.76 -14.62
CA GLY A 79 1.94 7.94 -16.02
C GLY A 79 3.15 7.12 -16.48
N MET A 80 3.93 6.56 -15.54
CA MET A 80 5.05 5.68 -15.84
C MET A 80 4.66 4.19 -16.00
N PHE A 81 3.41 3.83 -15.69
CA PHE A 81 2.89 2.46 -15.81
C PHE A 81 2.20 2.16 -17.16
N ASP A 82 2.23 3.11 -18.10
CA ASP A 82 1.81 2.96 -19.51
C ASP A 82 2.96 2.36 -20.34
#